data_AF-A0A967X910-F1
#
_entry.id   AF-A0A967X910-F1
#
_cell.length_a   1.000
_cell.length_b   1.000
_cell.length_c   1.000
_cell.angle_alpha   90.00
_cell.angle_beta   90.00
_cell.angle_gamma   90.00
#
_symmetry.space_group_name_H-M   'P 1'
#
loop_
_entity.id
_entity.type
_entity.pdbx_description
1 polymer ?
#
loop_
_entity_poly.entity_id
_entity_poly.type
_entity_poly.pdbx_seq_one_letter_code
_entity_poly.pdbx_strand_id
1 'polypeptide(L)'
;EEDSVATTGKAFRKLFGDRPAARVVIEVGTHSPWVQRLLQELGHETITANPRYVRLIYSSGSKNDQLDAERLARLARVDPKLLHPIQHRGGTAQADRALLRSRNALVECR
;
A
#
# COMPACT_ATOMS: atom_id res chain seq x y z
N GLU A 1 0.19 -18.04 5.10
CA GLU A 1 -0.02 -18.44 3.69
C GLU A 1 0.59 -17.36 2.83
N GLU A 2 1.39 -17.75 1.84
CA GLU A 2 2.08 -16.84 0.92
C GLU A 2 1.41 -16.98 -0.45
N ASP A 3 1.00 -15.87 -1.04
CA ASP A 3 0.33 -15.88 -2.35
C ASP A 3 0.52 -14.54 -3.07
N SER A 4 0.26 -14.53 -4.37
CA SER A 4 0.30 -13.36 -5.24
C SER A 4 -1.11 -12.98 -5.69
N VAL A 5 -1.39 -11.67 -5.77
CA VAL A 5 -2.69 -11.17 -6.19
C VAL A 5 -2.52 -10.19 -7.34
N ALA A 6 -3.36 -10.33 -8.38
CA ALA A 6 -3.40 -9.36 -9.45
C ALA A 6 -3.80 -7.98 -8.90
N THR A 7 -3.15 -6.92 -9.37
CA THR A 7 -3.36 -5.53 -8.95
C THR A 7 -4.69 -4.95 -9.48
N THR A 8 -5.80 -5.62 -9.18
CA THR A 8 -7.15 -5.28 -9.64
C THR A 8 -8.14 -5.37 -8.49
N GLY A 9 -9.13 -4.48 -8.44
CA GLY A 9 -10.15 -4.51 -7.37
C GLY A 9 -10.90 -5.83 -7.28
N LYS A 10 -11.18 -6.49 -8.42
CA LYS A 10 -11.86 -7.80 -8.46
C LYS A 10 -11.04 -8.89 -7.76
N ALA A 11 -9.74 -8.95 -8.01
CA ALA A 11 -8.86 -9.95 -7.39
C ALA A 11 -8.74 -9.72 -5.87
N PHE A 12 -8.60 -8.45 -5.44
CA PHE A 12 -8.58 -8.11 -4.01
C PHE A 12 -9.91 -8.47 -3.32
N ARG A 13 -11.07 -8.14 -3.91
CA ARG A 13 -12.38 -8.52 -3.33
C ARG A 13 -12.54 -10.03 -3.23
N LYS A 14 -12.10 -10.79 -4.24
CA LYS A 14 -12.12 -12.26 -4.20
C LYS A 14 -11.26 -12.82 -3.06
N LEU A 15 -10.08 -12.25 -2.84
CA LEU A 15 -9.14 -12.75 -1.83
C LEU A 15 -9.51 -12.34 -0.41
N PHE A 16 -9.99 -11.12 -0.22
CA PHE A 16 -10.20 -10.50 1.10
C PHE A 16 -11.67 -10.43 1.53
N GLY A 17 -12.62 -10.47 0.60
CA GLY A 17 -14.04 -10.26 0.90
C GLY A 17 -14.66 -11.31 1.81
N ASP A 18 -14.22 -12.56 1.70
CA ASP A 18 -14.70 -13.67 2.54
C ASP A 18 -13.80 -13.91 3.77
N ARG A 19 -12.73 -13.12 3.94
CA ARG A 19 -11.81 -13.26 5.07
C ARG A 19 -12.29 -12.46 6.27
N PRO A 20 -12.06 -12.95 7.50
CA PRO A 20 -12.31 -12.14 8.69
C PRO A 20 -11.47 -10.86 8.67
N ALA A 21 -11.95 -9.84 9.37
CA ALA A 21 -11.23 -8.58 9.57
C ALA A 21 -9.79 -8.87 10.05
N ALA A 22 -8.82 -8.23 9.41
CA ALA A 22 -7.40 -8.49 9.59
C ALA A 22 -6.62 -7.19 9.49
N ARG A 23 -5.41 -7.19 10.03
CA ARG A 23 -4.46 -6.10 9.87
C ARG A 23 -3.59 -6.36 8.64
N VAL A 24 -3.63 -5.44 7.67
CA VAL A 24 -2.90 -5.53 6.41
C VAL A 24 -1.87 -4.42 6.33
N VAL A 25 -0.63 -4.78 5.99
CA VAL A 25 0.44 -3.81 5.74
C VAL A 25 0.60 -3.60 4.24
N ILE A 26 0.71 -2.34 3.83
CA ILE A 26 0.91 -1.94 2.45
C ILE A 26 2.12 -1.01 2.41
N GLU A 27 3.14 -1.34 1.64
CA GLU A 27 4.23 -0.39 1.40
C GLU A 27 3.73 0.77 0.50
N VAL A 28 4.17 2.00 0.80
CA VAL A 28 3.81 3.14 -0.06
C VAL A 28 4.33 2.94 -1.47
N GLY A 29 3.39 2.95 -2.41
CA GLY A 29 3.65 2.92 -3.84
C GLY A 29 2.46 3.45 -4.63
N THR A 30 2.54 3.41 -5.96
CA THR A 30 1.50 3.93 -6.87
C THR A 30 0.10 3.39 -6.56
N HIS A 31 0.00 2.11 -6.17
CA HIS A 31 -1.28 1.44 -5.94
C HIS A 31 -1.77 1.50 -4.49
N SER A 32 -0.88 1.84 -3.55
CA SER A 32 -1.21 1.85 -2.12
C SER A 32 -2.47 2.67 -1.74
N PRO A 33 -2.78 3.84 -2.35
CA PRO A 33 -3.97 4.60 -1.96
C PRO A 33 -5.30 3.91 -2.28
N TRP A 34 -5.43 3.29 -3.45
CA TRP A 34 -6.69 2.64 -3.82
C TRP A 34 -6.83 1.26 -3.16
N VAL A 35 -5.71 0.54 -2.99
CA VAL A 35 -5.69 -0.75 -2.28
C VAL A 35 -6.06 -0.55 -0.81
N GLN A 36 -5.50 0.48 -0.15
CA GLN A 36 -5.82 0.81 1.24
C GLN A 36 -7.32 1.05 1.42
N ARG A 37 -7.91 1.92 0.59
CA ARG A 37 -9.36 2.23 0.66
C ARG A 37 -10.20 0.98 0.44
N LEU A 38 -9.87 0.17 -0.57
CA LEU A 38 -10.58 -1.06 -0.86
C LEU A 38 -10.55 -2.04 0.32
N LEU A 39 -9.40 -2.23 0.96
CA LEU A 39 -9.27 -3.13 2.11
C LEU A 39 -10.03 -2.60 3.33
N GLN A 40 -10.03 -1.28 3.54
CA GLN A 40 -10.83 -0.64 4.59
C GLN A 40 -12.34 -0.79 4.33
N GLU A 41 -12.80 -0.66 3.08
CA GLU A 41 -14.20 -0.94 2.68
C GLU A 41 -14.61 -2.38 2.97
N LEU A 42 -13.68 -3.33 2.87
CA LEU A 42 -13.90 -4.74 3.19
C LEU A 42 -13.77 -5.04 4.70
N GLY A 43 -13.53 -4.02 5.54
CA GLY A 43 -13.48 -4.15 7.00
C GLY A 43 -12.11 -4.51 7.58
N HIS A 44 -11.04 -4.42 6.79
CA HIS A 44 -9.68 -4.67 7.27
C HIS A 44 -9.03 -3.39 7.86
N GLU A 45 -8.23 -3.57 8.90
CA GLU A 45 -7.33 -2.54 9.39
C GLU A 45 -6.13 -2.46 8.43
N THR A 46 -5.75 -1.25 8.02
CA THR A 46 -4.63 -1.06 7.07
C THR A 46 -3.54 -0.19 7.67
N ILE A 47 -2.29 -0.61 7.50
CA ILE A 47 -1.09 0.16 7.86
C ILE A 47 -0.30 0.44 6.60
N THR A 48 -0.09 1.72 6.29
CA THR A 48 0.68 2.14 5.13
C THR A 48 2.12 2.42 5.55
N ALA A 49 3.03 1.49 5.27
CA ALA A 49 4.42 1.51 5.73
C ALA A 49 5.28 2.47 4.91
N ASN A 50 6.11 3.28 5.58
CA ASN A 50 6.97 4.26 4.92
C ASN A 50 8.21 3.60 4.28
N PRO A 51 8.37 3.63 2.95
CA PRO A 51 9.41 2.90 2.22
C PRO A 51 10.82 3.32 2.61
N ARG A 52 10.99 4.56 3.12
CA ARG A 52 12.29 5.06 3.58
C ARG A 52 12.78 4.37 4.85
N TYR A 53 11.86 4.00 5.74
CA TYR A 53 12.17 3.37 7.02
C TYR A 53 12.05 1.86 6.95
N VAL A 54 11.17 1.36 6.07
CA VAL A 54 11.16 -0.03 5.63
C VAL A 54 12.59 -0.39 5.20
N ARG A 55 13.21 0.34 4.26
CA ARG A 55 14.59 0.12 3.77
C ARG A 55 15.69 -0.06 4.83
N LEU A 56 15.58 0.52 6.03
CA LEU A 56 16.57 0.35 7.11
C LEU A 56 16.62 -1.08 7.64
N ILE A 57 15.61 -1.89 7.34
CA ILE A 57 15.49 -3.31 7.69
C ILE A 57 16.00 -4.21 6.53
N TYR A 58 16.36 -3.63 5.38
CA TYR A 58 16.54 -4.32 4.08
C TYR A 58 17.97 -4.15 3.50
N SER A 59 18.99 -4.15 4.34
CA SER A 59 20.37 -4.22 3.85
C SER A 59 20.73 -5.65 3.42
N SER A 60 20.05 -6.19 2.39
CA SER A 60 20.47 -7.42 1.71
C SER A 60 20.44 -7.19 0.19
N GLY A 61 21.54 -7.52 -0.49
CA GLY A 61 21.74 -7.25 -1.92
C GLY A 61 20.85 -8.04 -2.89
N SER A 62 19.95 -8.89 -2.38
CA SER A 62 18.96 -9.63 -3.16
C SER A 62 17.56 -9.23 -2.70
N LYS A 63 16.75 -8.67 -3.61
CA LYS A 63 15.34 -8.37 -3.38
C LYS A 63 14.56 -9.68 -3.42
N ASN A 64 13.81 -9.97 -2.36
CA ASN A 64 12.91 -11.12 -2.32
C ASN A 64 11.55 -10.65 -1.80
N ASP A 65 10.62 -10.40 -2.73
CA ASP A 65 9.31 -9.83 -2.45
C ASP A 65 8.51 -10.62 -1.39
N GLN A 66 8.71 -11.95 -1.30
CA GLN A 66 8.05 -12.81 -0.32
C GLN A 66 8.59 -12.56 1.10
N LEU A 67 9.91 -12.58 1.24
CA LEU A 67 10.58 -12.31 2.52
C LEU A 67 10.29 -10.89 3.00
N ASP A 68 10.18 -9.97 2.06
CA ASP A 68 9.88 -8.57 2.28
C ASP A 68 8.44 -8.40 2.81
N ALA A 69 7.47 -9.11 2.25
CA ALA A 69 6.09 -9.14 2.73
C ALA A 69 5.97 -9.78 4.13
N GLU A 70 6.68 -10.89 4.38
CA GLU A 70 6.67 -11.56 5.68
C GLU A 70 7.24 -10.65 6.79
N ARG A 71 8.36 -9.98 6.52
CA ARG A 71 8.99 -9.03 7.46
C ARG A 71 8.05 -7.91 7.84
N LEU A 72 7.36 -7.30 6.86
CA LEU A 72 6.34 -6.27 7.11
C LEU A 72 5.21 -6.79 8.01
N ALA A 73 4.71 -8.00 7.73
CA ALA A 73 3.65 -8.62 8.52
C ALA A 73 4.10 -8.88 9.97
N ARG A 74 5.34 -9.37 10.16
CA ARG A 74 5.92 -9.58 11.50
C ARG A 74 6.09 -8.26 12.26
N LEU A 75 6.54 -7.19 11.60
CA LEU A 75 6.67 -5.87 12.21
C LEU A 75 5.33 -5.29 12.65
N ALA A 76 4.29 -5.36 11.80
CA ALA A 76 2.95 -4.91 12.18
C ALA A 76 2.32 -5.73 13.31
N ARG A 77 2.75 -6.98 13.50
CA ARG A 77 2.34 -7.82 14.62
C ARG A 77 3.03 -7.39 15.92
N VAL A 78 4.30 -7.02 15.87
CA VAL A 78 5.12 -6.71 17.06
C VAL A 78 4.98 -5.25 17.47
N ASP A 79 5.29 -4.31 16.58
CA ASP A 79 5.16 -2.88 16.83
C ASP A 79 4.88 -2.13 15.51
N PRO A 80 3.61 -1.79 15.24
CA PRO A 80 3.21 -0.97 14.10
C PRO A 80 3.96 0.37 13.96
N LYS A 81 4.47 0.95 15.05
CA LYS A 81 5.17 2.25 15.00
C LYS A 81 6.49 2.15 14.25
N LEU A 82 7.13 0.98 14.25
CA LEU A 82 8.36 0.72 13.50
C LEU A 82 8.17 0.79 11.98
N LEU A 83 6.92 0.68 11.50
CA LEU A 83 6.59 0.87 10.08
C LEU A 83 6.49 2.34 9.68
N HIS A 84 6.61 3.27 10.64
CA HIS A 84 6.46 4.71 10.46
C HIS A 84 5.23 5.05 9.61
N PRO A 85 4.03 4.63 10.03
CA PRO A 85 2.85 4.64 9.18
C PRO A 85 2.55 6.05 8.67
N ILE A 86 2.25 6.15 7.38
CA ILE A 86 1.77 7.39 6.79
C ILE A 86 0.27 7.32 6.52
N GLN A 87 -0.36 8.47 6.41
CA GLN A 87 -1.73 8.57 5.92
C GLN A 87 -1.71 9.05 4.47
N HIS A 88 -2.34 8.30 3.57
CA HIS A 88 -2.58 8.80 2.23
C HIS A 88 -3.51 10.00 2.28
N ARG A 89 -3.29 10.96 1.38
CA ARG A 89 -4.22 12.07 1.21
C ARG A 89 -5.56 11.53 0.69
N GLY A 90 -6.64 12.20 1.09
CA GLY A 90 -8.01 11.83 0.69
C GLY A 90 -8.22 11.80 -0.82
N GLY A 91 -9.34 11.19 -1.24
CA GLY A 91 -9.67 11.05 -2.66
C GLY A 91 -9.73 12.37 -3.43
N THR A 92 -10.21 13.43 -2.79
CA THR A 92 -10.25 14.81 -3.33
C THR A 92 -8.86 15.32 -3.68
N ALA A 93 -7.92 15.28 -2.74
CA ALA A 93 -6.54 15.70 -2.97
C ALA A 93 -5.81 14.91 -4.07
N GLN A 94 -6.21 13.64 -4.30
CA GLN A 94 -5.69 12.84 -5.41
C GLN A 94 -6.26 13.30 -6.76
N ALA A 95 -7.56 13.60 -6.81
CA ALA A 95 -8.22 14.16 -8.01
C ALA A 95 -7.66 15.53 -8.37
N ASP A 96 -7.48 16.42 -7.38
CA ASP A 96 -6.87 17.74 -7.57
C ASP A 96 -5.46 17.63 -8.15
N ARG A 97 -4.66 16.68 -7.65
CA ARG A 97 -3.32 16.43 -8.16
C ARG A 97 -3.34 15.87 -9.59
N ALA A 98 -4.34 15.06 -9.94
CA ALA A 98 -4.50 14.57 -11.30
C ALA A 98 -4.77 15.73 -12.26
N LEU A 99 -5.65 16.66 -11.89
CA LEU A 99 -5.93 17.88 -12.68
C LEU A 99 -4.66 18.72 -12.90
N LEU A 100 -3.90 18.98 -11.83
CA LEU A 100 -2.65 19.74 -11.91
C LEU A 100 -1.62 19.06 -12.84
N ARG A 101 -1.50 17.73 -12.77
CA ARG A 101 -0.61 16.95 -13.64
C ARG A 101 -1.06 16.99 -15.10
N SER A 102 -2.35 16.81 -15.36
CA SER A 102 -2.92 16.90 -16.71
C SER A 102 -2.69 18.27 -17.33
N ARG A 103 -2.92 19.35 -16.57
CA ARG A 103 -2.62 20.72 -17.02
C ARG A 103 -1.13 20.88 -17.35
N ASN A 104 -0.24 20.45 -16.46
CA ASN A 104 1.19 20.61 -16.66
C ASN A 104 1.67 19.89 -17.94
N ALA A 105 1.20 18.66 -18.16
CA ALA A 105 1.49 17.91 -19.38
C ALA A 105 1.02 18.65 -20.65
N LEU A 106 -0.18 19.25 -20.64
CA LEU A 106 -0.69 20.03 -21.78
C LEU A 106 0.14 21.30 -22.06
N VAL A 107 0.68 21.94 -21.02
CA VAL A 107 1.55 23.11 -21.18
C VAL A 107 2.92 22.71 -21.71
N GLU A 108 3.49 21.60 -21.23
CA GLU A 108 4.79 21.09 -21.71
C GLU A 108 4.76 20.62 -23.17
N CYS A 109 3.60 20.19 -23.67
CA CYS A 109 3.43 19.77 -25.06
C CYS A 109 3.14 20.93 -26.05
N ARG A 110 3.13 22.18 -25.60
CA ARG A 110 2.89 23.38 -26.44
C ARG A 110 4.20 24.07 -26.80
#